data_AF-A0A1B6H344-F1
#
_entry.id   AF-A0A1B6H344-F1
#
_cell.length_a   1.000
_cell.length_b   1.000
_cell.length_c   1.000
_cell.angle_alpha   90.00
_cell.angle_beta   90.00
_cell.angle_gamma   90.00
#
_symmetry.space_group_name_H-M   'P 1'
#
loop_
_entity.id
_entity.type
_entity.pdbx_description
1 polymer ?
#
loop_
_entity_poly.entity_id
_entity_poly.type
_entity_poly.pdbx_seq_one_letter_code
_entity_poly.pdbx_strand_id
1 'polypeptide(L)'
;VDLADMETDRVQALASLRTLVEDEKDLYVGSPIDENVLLLYLHFANFNVDKAFEKMKLVYSLKAQNSEWYAHRRDPAVHDVILKEGIHIMLDNRDQLGRRIYLLRL
;
A
#
# COMPACT_ATOMS: atom_id res chain seq x y z
N VAL A 1 -22.46 15.34 8.97
CA VAL A 1 -21.73 15.65 7.72
C VAL A 1 -22.40 14.84 6.64
N ASP A 2 -22.78 15.47 5.53
CA ASP A 2 -23.56 14.84 4.47
C ASP A 2 -22.69 13.79 3.74
N LEU A 3 -23.30 12.68 3.29
CA LEU A 3 -22.57 11.59 2.63
C LEU A 3 -21.98 12.05 1.29
N ALA A 4 -22.67 12.97 0.60
CA ALA A 4 -22.22 13.56 -0.65
C ALA A 4 -20.99 14.47 -0.48
N ASP A 5 -20.92 15.21 0.62
CA ASP A 5 -19.78 16.09 0.94
C ASP A 5 -18.53 15.25 1.19
N MET A 6 -18.66 14.15 1.95
CA MET A 6 -17.53 13.25 2.22
C MET A 6 -16.99 12.56 0.96
N GLU A 7 -17.87 12.19 0.02
CA GLU A 7 -17.42 11.59 -1.24
C GLU A 7 -16.68 12.60 -2.11
N THR A 8 -17.17 13.85 -2.14
CA THR A 8 -16.52 14.96 -2.83
C THR A 8 -15.13 15.23 -2.25
N ASP A 9 -15.01 15.26 -0.92
CA ASP A 9 -13.73 15.45 -0.21
C ASP A 9 -12.73 14.34 -0.53
N ARG A 10 -13.19 13.08 -0.66
CA ARG A 10 -12.33 11.94 -1.00
C ARG A 10 -11.82 11.98 -2.43
N VAL A 11 -12.70 12.35 -3.38
CA VAL A 11 -12.32 12.55 -4.79
C VAL A 11 -11.29 13.67 -4.90
N GLN A 12 -11.49 14.77 -4.18
CA GLN A 12 -10.54 15.88 -4.14
C GLN A 12 -9.19 15.44 -3.54
N ALA A 13 -9.21 14.69 -2.44
CA ALA A 13 -8.00 14.17 -1.81
C ALA A 13 -7.20 13.24 -2.74
N LEU A 14 -7.89 12.39 -3.51
CA LEU A 14 -7.26 11.54 -4.52
C LEU A 14 -6.58 12.35 -5.62
N ALA A 15 -7.28 13.36 -6.16
CA ALA A 15 -6.73 14.24 -7.18
C ALA A 15 -5.51 15.02 -6.66
N SER A 16 -5.60 15.59 -5.46
CA SER A 16 -4.49 16.33 -4.85
C SER A 16 -3.27 15.44 -4.56
N LEU A 17 -3.48 14.22 -4.04
CA LEU A 17 -2.37 13.29 -3.82
C LEU A 17 -1.72 12.86 -5.15
N ARG A 18 -2.52 12.62 -6.19
CA ARG A 18 -2.01 12.31 -7.53
C ARG A 18 -1.08 13.41 -8.03
N THR A 19 -1.51 14.68 -7.97
CA THR A 19 -0.68 15.82 -8.38
C THR A 19 0.64 15.89 -7.59
N LEU A 20 0.60 15.77 -6.26
CA LEU A 20 1.82 15.80 -5.44
C LEU A 20 2.81 14.70 -5.81
N VAL A 21 2.31 13.50 -6.10
CA VAL A 21 3.15 12.35 -6.48
C VAL A 21 3.72 12.52 -7.89
N GLU A 22 2.94 13.07 -8.84
CA GLU A 22 3.41 13.35 -10.20
C GLU A 22 4.48 14.46 -10.24
N ASP A 23 4.36 15.45 -9.37
CA ASP A 23 5.31 16.57 -9.27
C ASP A 23 6.61 16.22 -8.51
N GLU A 24 6.62 15.13 -7.73
CA GLU A 24 7.76 14.69 -6.93
C GLU A 24 8.71 13.79 -7.72
N LYS A 25 9.82 14.38 -8.19
CA LYS A 25 10.79 13.72 -9.06
C LYS A 25 11.49 12.51 -8.43
N ASP A 26 11.64 12.53 -7.11
CA ASP A 26 12.34 11.46 -6.37
C ASP A 26 11.38 10.33 -5.92
N LEU A 27 10.10 10.37 -6.34
CA LEU A 27 9.08 9.40 -5.98
C LEU A 27 8.50 8.72 -7.23
N TYR A 28 9.08 7.58 -7.62
CA TYR A 28 8.52 6.75 -8.69
C TYR A 28 7.58 5.67 -8.13
N VAL A 29 6.27 5.82 -8.37
CA VAL A 29 5.24 4.84 -7.95
C VAL A 29 4.63 4.02 -9.09
N GLY A 30 5.18 4.14 -10.30
CA GLY A 30 4.66 3.54 -11.53
C GLY A 30 4.19 4.57 -12.55
N SER A 31 4.06 4.16 -13.81
CA SER A 31 3.51 4.99 -14.89
C SER A 31 2.63 4.12 -15.82
N PRO A 32 1.31 4.37 -15.91
CA PRO A 32 0.55 5.36 -15.14
C PRO A 32 0.49 5.03 -13.65
N ILE A 33 0.19 6.03 -12.81
CA ILE A 33 -0.03 5.82 -11.37
C ILE A 33 -1.36 5.09 -11.17
N ASP A 34 -1.30 3.93 -10.50
CA ASP A 34 -2.49 3.16 -10.11
C ASP A 34 -3.22 3.86 -8.95
N GLU A 35 -4.49 4.19 -9.17
CA GLU A 35 -5.34 4.83 -8.15
C GLU A 35 -5.50 4.00 -6.90
N ASN A 36 -5.50 2.67 -7.03
CA ASN A 36 -5.60 1.79 -5.86
C ASN A 36 -4.40 1.97 -4.93
N VAL A 37 -3.22 2.26 -5.49
CA VAL A 37 -2.02 2.57 -4.69
C VAL A 37 -2.24 3.85 -3.91
N LEU A 38 -2.73 4.92 -4.55
CA LEU A 38 -3.01 6.20 -3.87
C LEU A 38 -4.07 6.04 -2.78
N LEU A 39 -5.15 5.32 -3.08
CA LEU A 39 -6.24 5.05 -2.12
C LEU A 39 -5.75 4.27 -0.90
N LEU A 40 -4.81 3.33 -1.04
CA LEU A 40 -4.23 2.62 0.11
C LEU A 40 -3.58 3.59 1.10
N TYR A 41 -2.82 4.58 0.62
CA TYR A 41 -2.19 5.58 1.49
C TYR A 41 -3.18 6.59 2.05
N LEU A 42 -4.20 6.99 1.28
CA LEU A 42 -5.28 7.85 1.78
C LEU A 42 -6.09 7.15 2.88
N HIS A 43 -6.43 5.88 2.71
CA HIS A 43 -7.12 5.10 3.75
C HIS A 43 -6.27 5.00 5.02
N PHE A 44 -4.96 4.77 4.89
CA PHE A 44 -4.04 4.79 6.04
C PHE A 44 -4.04 6.14 6.75
N ALA A 45 -4.06 7.24 5.99
CA ALA A 45 -3.96 8.60 6.51
C ALA A 45 -5.31 9.23 6.90
N ASN A 46 -6.42 8.47 6.90
CA ASN A 46 -7.78 9.00 7.04
C ASN A 46 -8.07 10.16 6.06
N PHE A 47 -7.67 9.98 4.80
CA PHE A 47 -7.79 10.95 3.71
C PHE A 47 -7.06 12.29 3.91
N ASN A 48 -6.13 12.36 4.88
CA ASN A 48 -5.21 13.48 4.97
C ASN A 48 -4.10 13.35 3.91
N VAL A 49 -4.13 14.23 2.91
CA VAL A 49 -3.24 14.20 1.73
C VAL A 49 -1.77 14.31 2.12
N ASP A 50 -1.40 15.26 2.98
CA ASP A 50 -0.01 15.48 3.37
C ASP A 50 0.58 14.26 4.09
N LYS A 51 -0.18 13.68 5.03
CA LYS A 51 0.24 12.46 5.74
C LYS A 51 0.36 11.26 4.80
N ALA A 52 -0.53 11.14 3.82
CA ALA A 52 -0.45 10.08 2.82
C ALA A 52 0.82 10.24 1.97
N PHE A 53 1.09 11.46 1.49
CA PHE A 53 2.26 11.78 0.68
C PHE A 53 3.58 11.55 1.44
N GLU A 54 3.70 12.05 2.66
CA GLU A 54 4.87 11.80 3.52
C GLU A 54 5.09 10.29 3.75
N LYS A 55 4.00 9.53 3.96
CA LYS A 55 4.09 8.08 4.11
C LYS A 55 4.57 7.39 2.83
N MET A 56 4.10 7.85 1.66
CA MET A 56 4.56 7.33 0.37
C MET A 56 6.06 7.57 0.18
N LYS A 57 6.55 8.79 0.41
CA LYS A 57 7.97 9.12 0.32
C LYS A 57 8.81 8.23 1.24
N LEU A 58 8.39 8.07 2.48
CA LEU A 58 9.07 7.20 3.45
C LEU A 58 9.14 5.74 2.97
N VAL A 59 8.02 5.17 2.54
CA VAL A 59 7.97 3.76 2.11
C VAL A 59 8.81 3.52 0.86
N TYR A 60 8.74 4.41 -0.13
CA TYR A 60 9.50 4.25 -1.37
C TYR A 60 10.99 4.53 -1.18
N SER A 61 11.36 5.47 -0.31
CA SER A 61 12.74 5.66 0.10
C SER A 61 13.31 4.41 0.78
N LEU A 62 12.55 3.80 1.69
CA LEU A 62 12.95 2.56 2.36
C LEU A 62 13.12 1.40 1.35
N LYS A 63 12.21 1.29 0.38
CA LYS A 63 12.30 0.31 -0.71
C LYS A 63 13.55 0.51 -1.57
N ALA A 64 13.87 1.76 -1.90
CA ALA A 64 15.05 2.09 -2.69
C ALA A 64 16.35 1.79 -1.93
N GLN A 65 16.39 2.08 -0.63
CA GLN A 65 17.57 1.88 0.22
C GLN A 65 17.85 0.40 0.54
N ASN A 66 16.83 -0.44 0.57
CA ASN A 66 16.93 -1.85 0.98
C ASN A 66 16.35 -2.77 -0.09
N SER A 67 16.72 -2.52 -1.35
CA SER A 67 16.15 -3.21 -2.52
C SER A 67 16.18 -4.73 -2.39
N GLU A 68 17.24 -5.27 -1.78
CA GLU A 68 17.47 -6.69 -1.57
C GLU A 68 16.45 -7.38 -0.63
N TRP A 69 15.74 -6.63 0.21
CA TRP A 69 14.67 -7.20 1.06
C TRP A 69 13.37 -7.43 0.29
N TYR A 70 13.18 -6.72 -0.82
CA TYR A 70 11.93 -6.74 -1.56
C TYR A 70 12.02 -7.76 -2.68
N ALA A 71 11.00 -8.63 -2.77
CA ALA A 71 10.89 -9.58 -3.86
C ALA A 71 10.64 -8.85 -5.18
N HIS A 72 11.70 -8.57 -5.94
CA HIS A 72 11.59 -8.01 -7.29
C HIS A 72 11.07 -9.02 -8.31
N ARG A 73 11.18 -10.32 -7.99
CA ARG A 73 10.71 -11.43 -8.81
C ARG A 73 10.21 -12.56 -7.91
N ARG A 74 9.19 -13.27 -8.37
CA ARG A 74 8.81 -14.56 -7.79
C ARG A 74 9.89 -15.57 -8.11
N ASP A 75 10.48 -16.18 -7.09
CA ASP A 75 11.31 -17.38 -7.18
C ASP A 75 10.43 -18.61 -6.91
N PRO A 76 10.02 -19.39 -7.93
CA PRO A 76 9.16 -20.55 -7.72
C PRO A 76 9.74 -21.56 -6.73
N ALA A 77 11.07 -21.77 -6.72
CA ALA A 77 11.72 -22.77 -5.88
C ALA A 77 11.60 -22.44 -4.38
N VAL A 78 11.54 -21.15 -4.03
CA VAL A 78 11.34 -20.68 -2.65
C VAL A 78 9.85 -20.52 -2.34
N HIS A 79 9.12 -19.80 -3.20
CA HIS A 79 7.74 -19.41 -2.92
C HIS A 79 6.79 -20.61 -2.91
N ASP A 80 6.98 -21.61 -3.80
CA ASP A 80 6.09 -22.78 -3.82
C ASP A 80 6.30 -23.70 -2.63
N VAL A 81 7.53 -23.80 -2.13
CA VAL A 81 7.81 -24.51 -0.88
C VAL A 81 7.14 -23.81 0.30
N ILE A 82 7.29 -22.48 0.40
CA ILE A 82 6.65 -21.68 1.46
C ILE A 82 5.13 -21.88 1.48
N LEU A 83 4.49 -21.86 0.31
CA LEU A 83 3.04 -22.03 0.19
C LEU A 83 2.61 -23.48 0.47
N LYS A 84 3.31 -24.47 -0.11
CA LYS A 84 2.98 -25.89 0.04
C LYS A 84 3.13 -26.38 1.48
N GLU A 85 4.20 -25.95 2.16
CA GLU A 85 4.48 -26.36 3.54
C GLU A 85 3.70 -25.54 4.58
N GLY A 86 2.88 -24.57 4.13
CA GLY A 86 2.09 -23.72 5.01
C GLY A 86 2.97 -22.87 5.94
N ILE A 87 4.12 -22.39 5.43
CA ILE A 87 5.02 -21.51 6.19
C ILE A 87 4.38 -20.12 6.33
N HIS A 88 3.80 -19.62 5.24
CA HIS A 88 3.05 -18.37 5.18
C HIS A 88 1.56 -18.67 4.98
N ILE A 89 0.72 -18.40 5.98
CA ILE A 89 -0.72 -18.69 5.91
C ILE A 89 -1.52 -17.41 6.12
N MET A 90 -2.38 -17.08 5.16
CA MET A 90 -3.44 -16.09 5.32
C MET A 90 -4.71 -16.82 5.74
N LEU A 91 -5.27 -16.49 6.89
CA LEU A 91 -6.55 -17.08 7.32
C LEU A 91 -7.73 -16.41 6.59
N ASP A 92 -8.73 -17.21 6.24
CA ASP A 92 -10.00 -16.72 5.66
C ASP A 92 -10.77 -15.85 6.66
N ASN A 93 -10.67 -16.21 7.94
CA ASN A 93 -11.28 -15.47 9.03
C ASN A 93 -10.53 -14.17 9.32
N ARG A 94 -11.29 -13.14 9.64
CA ARG A 94 -10.78 -11.86 10.16
C ARG A 94 -10.87 -11.83 11.67
N ASP A 95 -10.10 -10.95 12.29
CA ASP A 95 -10.22 -10.74 13.72
C ASP A 95 -11.45 -9.89 14.08
N GLN A 96 -11.65 -9.64 15.38
CA GLN A 96 -12.78 -8.87 15.91
C GLN A 96 -12.86 -7.40 15.40
N LEU A 97 -11.77 -6.88 14.82
CA LEU A 97 -11.70 -5.54 14.23
C LEU A 97 -11.73 -5.59 12.69
N GLY A 98 -11.97 -6.76 12.09
CA GLY A 98 -12.00 -6.96 10.65
C GLY A 98 -10.62 -7.03 9.97
N ARG A 99 -9.53 -7.14 10.74
CA ARG A 99 -8.16 -7.21 10.19
C ARG A 99 -7.89 -8.60 9.62
N ARG A 100 -7.11 -8.66 8.53
CA ARG A 100 -6.62 -9.94 7.99
C ARG A 100 -5.61 -10.56 8.96
N ILE A 101 -5.68 -11.86 9.16
CA ILE A 101 -4.75 -12.58 10.04
C ILE A 101 -3.73 -13.32 9.18
N TYR A 102 -2.46 -12.97 9.38
CA TYR A 102 -1.32 -13.62 8.73
C TYR A 102 -0.52 -14.40 9.77
N LEU A 103 -0.30 -15.68 9.51
CA LEU A 103 0.48 -16.58 10.36
C LEU A 103 1.79 -16.92 9.67
N LEU A 104 2.87 -16.86 10.44
CA LEU A 104 4.21 -17.29 10.04
C LEU A 104 4.60 -18.48 10.93
N ARG A 105 4.87 -19.62 10.31
CA ARG A 105 5.45 -20.78 10.99
C ARG A 105 6.97 -20.69 10.88
N LEU A 106 7.63 -20.44 12.01
CA LEU A 106 9.09 -20.37 12.14
C LEU A 106 9.72 -21.77 12.22
#